data_AF-A0A965GV47-F1
#
_entry.id   AF-A0A965GV47-F1
#
_cell.length_a   1.000
_cell.length_b   1.000
_cell.length_c   1.000
_cell.angle_alpha   90.00
_cell.angle_beta   90.00
_cell.angle_gamma   90.00
#
_symmetry.space_group_name_H-M   'P 1'
#
loop_
_entity.id
_entity.type
_entity.pdbx_description
1 polymer ?
#
loop_
_entity_poly.entity_id
_entity_poly.type
_entity_poly.pdbx_seq_one_letter_code
_entity_poly.pdbx_strand_id
1 'polypeptide(L)'
;MFIAFVVGLLVGMPPYVASAKYKSALESGNPTVIQSAAYLWPVDYSRMIQVAGTLNENKLEAKGLEVALDAVKRFPDNYSVWATLDSMKNATSEQKAQAQKEMKRLDPLNPNLK
;
A
#
# COMPACT_ATOMS: atom_id res chain seq x y z
N MET A 1 21.10 10.70 1.60
CA MET A 1 20.94 12.00 0.92
C MET A 1 19.86 11.95 -0.18
N PHE A 2 18.71 11.30 0.07
CA PHE A 2 17.61 11.18 -0.93
C PHE A 2 16.20 11.38 -0.32
N ILE A 3 16.05 11.28 1.01
CA ILE A 3 14.76 11.49 1.70
C ILE A 3 14.42 12.98 1.86
N ALA A 4 15.44 13.86 1.95
CA ALA A 4 15.23 15.29 2.12
C ALA A 4 14.61 15.99 0.89
N PHE A 5 14.81 15.44 -0.31
CA PHE A 5 14.32 16.05 -1.55
C PHE A 5 12.81 15.90 -1.73
N VAL A 6 12.23 14.80 -1.24
CA VAL A 6 10.79 14.53 -1.36
C VAL A 6 9.98 15.40 -0.40
N VAL A 7 10.51 15.67 0.80
CA VAL A 7 9.83 16.49 1.82
C VAL A 7 9.93 17.99 1.49
N GLY A 8 11.07 18.47 0.98
CA GLY A 8 11.26 19.89 0.65
C GLY A 8 10.35 20.42 -0.47
N LEU A 9 9.92 19.55 -1.39
CA LEU A 9 9.00 19.92 -2.48
C LEU A 9 7.55 20.09 -2.04
N LEU A 10 7.15 19.50 -0.90
CA LEU A 10 5.77 19.57 -0.41
C LEU A 10 5.49 20.84 0.40
N VAL A 11 6.49 21.41 1.06
CA VAL A 11 6.32 22.59 1.94
C VAL A 11 6.34 23.92 1.17
N GLY A 12 6.88 23.93 -0.06
CA GLY A 12 7.07 25.14 -0.86
C GLY A 12 6.02 25.42 -1.95
N MET A 13 5.02 24.56 -2.14
CA MET A 13 4.01 24.78 -3.19
C MET A 13 2.83 25.60 -2.67
N PRO A 14 2.45 26.71 -3.35
CA PRO A 14 1.24 27.44 -3.00
C PRO A 14 0.02 26.50 -3.00
N PRO A 15 -0.94 26.66 -2.07
CA PRO A 15 -2.05 25.71 -1.86
C PRO A 15 -2.82 25.37 -3.14
N TYR A 16 -2.85 26.30 -4.10
CA TYR A 16 -3.53 26.14 -5.40
C TYR A 16 -2.84 25.13 -6.34
N VAL A 17 -1.51 25.01 -6.30
CA VAL A 17 -0.74 24.11 -7.17
C VAL A 17 -0.84 22.66 -6.70
N ALA A 18 -0.96 22.45 -5.38
CA ALA A 18 -1.21 21.13 -4.79
C ALA A 18 -2.55 20.55 -5.29
N SER A 19 -3.60 21.36 -5.37
CA SER A 19 -4.94 20.96 -5.83
C SER A 19 -4.98 20.59 -7.31
N ALA A 20 -4.35 21.41 -8.17
CA ALA A 20 -4.30 21.14 -9.61
C ALA A 20 -3.45 19.90 -9.93
N LYS A 21 -2.34 19.68 -9.22
CA LYS A 21 -1.52 18.47 -9.36
C LYS A 21 -2.17 17.24 -8.75
N TYR A 22 -2.97 17.37 -7.68
CA TYR A 22 -3.72 16.25 -7.11
C TYR A 22 -4.84 15.79 -8.06
N LYS A 23 -5.61 16.74 -8.60
CA LYS A 23 -6.65 16.44 -9.59
C LYS A 23 -6.06 15.88 -10.89
N SER A 24 -4.97 16.47 -11.37
CA SER A 24 -4.24 15.96 -12.52
C SER A 24 -3.52 14.63 -12.25
N ALA A 25 -3.05 14.33 -11.02
CA ALA A 25 -2.47 13.03 -10.65
C ALA A 25 -3.52 11.92 -10.57
N LEU A 26 -4.75 12.25 -10.14
CA LEU A 26 -5.89 11.33 -10.20
C LEU A 26 -6.38 11.14 -11.64
N GLU A 27 -6.46 12.20 -12.44
CA GLU A 27 -6.86 12.14 -13.86
C GLU A 27 -5.76 11.55 -14.78
N SER A 28 -4.47 11.66 -14.42
CA SER A 28 -3.34 11.07 -15.15
C SER A 28 -2.89 9.71 -14.62
N GLY A 29 -3.39 9.28 -13.46
CA GLY A 29 -2.97 8.05 -12.79
C GLY A 29 -1.52 8.05 -12.30
N ASN A 30 -0.99 9.18 -11.80
CA ASN A 30 0.40 9.26 -11.32
C ASN A 30 0.57 8.46 -10.01
N PRO A 31 1.10 7.24 -10.05
CA PRO A 31 0.95 6.30 -8.94
C PRO A 31 1.89 6.61 -7.76
N THR A 32 2.90 7.44 -8.01
CA THR A 32 3.98 7.73 -7.05
C THR A 32 3.47 8.60 -5.89
N VAL A 33 2.47 9.46 -6.14
CA VAL A 33 1.83 10.29 -5.10
C VAL A 33 0.88 9.46 -4.24
N ILE A 34 0.17 8.51 -4.85
CA ILE A 34 -0.74 7.61 -4.13
C ILE A 34 0.06 6.66 -3.24
N GLN A 35 1.18 6.14 -3.75
CA GLN A 35 2.08 5.28 -2.98
C GLN A 35 2.72 6.01 -1.78
N SER A 36 3.14 7.27 -1.93
CA SER A 36 3.77 8.01 -0.83
C SER A 36 2.81 8.28 0.34
N ALA A 37 1.50 8.36 0.08
CA ALA A 37 0.49 8.53 1.12
C ALA A 37 0.46 7.37 2.12
N ALA A 38 0.81 6.15 1.71
CA ALA A 38 0.91 4.98 2.59
C ALA A 38 1.96 5.16 3.70
N TYR A 39 2.96 6.00 3.47
CA TYR A 39 4.12 6.18 4.35
C TYR A 39 4.09 7.49 5.15
N LEU A 40 2.99 8.26 5.05
CA LEU A 40 2.82 9.48 5.84
C LEU A 40 2.78 9.14 7.33
N TRP A 41 3.50 9.90 8.13
CA TRP A 41 3.57 9.71 9.57
C TRP A 41 2.33 10.30 10.29
N PRO A 42 1.77 9.62 11.31
CA PRO A 42 2.15 8.29 11.77
C PRO A 42 1.76 7.21 10.75
N VAL A 43 2.69 6.27 10.53
CA VAL A 43 2.48 5.15 9.62
C VAL A 43 1.44 4.22 10.24
N ASP A 44 0.41 3.90 9.46
CA ASP A 44 -0.76 3.16 9.92
C ASP A 44 -1.13 2.06 8.92
N TYR A 45 -1.43 0.86 9.45
CA TYR A 45 -1.72 -0.31 8.63
C TYR A 45 -2.96 -0.10 7.76
N SER A 46 -4.00 0.57 8.28
CA SER A 46 -5.26 0.77 7.55
C SER A 46 -5.05 1.65 6.33
N ARG A 47 -4.16 2.65 6.42
CA ARG A 47 -3.79 3.51 5.29
C ARG A 47 -2.99 2.75 4.24
N MET A 48 -2.03 1.92 4.67
CA MET A 48 -1.27 1.09 3.74
C MET A 48 -2.17 0.11 2.98
N ILE A 49 -3.12 -0.53 3.67
CA ILE A 49 -4.12 -1.42 3.06
C ILE A 49 -4.97 -0.66 2.03
N GLN A 50 -5.52 0.49 2.39
CA GLN A 50 -6.35 1.30 1.49
C GLN A 50 -5.58 1.72 0.23
N VAL A 51 -4.33 2.17 0.39
CA VAL A 51 -3.48 2.58 -0.73
C VAL A 51 -3.14 1.37 -1.61
N ALA A 52 -2.77 0.23 -1.02
CA ALA A 52 -2.46 -1.00 -1.75
C ALA A 52 -3.67 -1.48 -2.58
N GLY A 53 -4.86 -1.52 -1.97
CA GLY A 53 -6.11 -1.88 -2.64
C GLY A 53 -6.46 -0.91 -3.78
N THR A 54 -6.40 0.39 -3.52
CA THR A 54 -6.66 1.43 -4.53
C THR A 54 -5.73 1.28 -5.73
N LEU A 55 -4.43 1.08 -5.51
CA LEU A 55 -3.47 0.86 -6.59
C LEU A 55 -3.74 -0.43 -7.37
N ASN A 56 -4.09 -1.53 -6.68
CA ASN A 56 -4.42 -2.82 -7.28
C ASN A 56 -5.71 -2.79 -8.13
N GLU A 57 -6.65 -1.91 -7.79
CA GLU A 57 -7.89 -1.71 -8.56
C GLU A 57 -7.66 -0.82 -9.78
N ASN A 58 -6.78 0.18 -9.70
CA ASN A 58 -6.55 1.19 -10.73
C ASN A 58 -5.48 0.80 -11.78
N LYS A 59 -5.24 -0.50 -12.01
CA LYS A 59 -4.21 -1.01 -12.94
C LYS A 59 -2.77 -0.60 -12.60
N LEU A 60 -2.51 -0.39 -11.31
CA LEU A 60 -1.22 -0.04 -10.75
C LEU A 60 -0.73 -1.16 -9.83
N GLU A 61 -0.96 -2.41 -10.24
CA GLU A 61 -0.85 -3.60 -9.41
C GLU A 61 0.56 -3.80 -8.85
N ALA A 62 1.60 -3.48 -9.62
CA ALA A 62 2.99 -3.58 -9.16
C ALA A 62 3.27 -2.67 -7.95
N LYS A 63 2.71 -1.44 -7.95
CA LYS A 63 2.89 -0.49 -6.85
C LYS A 63 1.98 -0.81 -5.67
N GLY A 64 0.77 -1.31 -5.94
CA GLY A 64 -0.11 -1.85 -4.91
C GLY A 64 0.54 -3.01 -4.16
N LEU A 65 1.16 -3.93 -4.90
CA LEU A 65 1.92 -5.05 -4.34
C LEU A 65 3.11 -4.58 -3.50
N GLU A 66 3.87 -3.58 -3.95
CA GLU A 66 4.98 -3.02 -3.17
C GLU A 66 4.50 -2.48 -1.81
N VAL A 67 3.40 -1.72 -1.79
CA VAL A 67 2.81 -1.21 -0.54
C VAL A 67 2.30 -2.35 0.34
N ALA A 68 1.67 -3.38 -0.22
CA ALA A 68 1.22 -4.55 0.53
C ALA A 68 2.38 -5.34 1.16
N LEU A 69 3.47 -5.55 0.40
CA LEU A 69 4.69 -6.21 0.89
C LEU A 69 5.36 -5.43 2.03
N ASP A 70 5.32 -4.10 1.97
CA ASP A 70 5.86 -3.28 3.07
C ASP A 70 4.90 -3.24 4.27
N ALA A 71 3.59 -3.32 4.05
CA ALA A 71 2.61 -3.43 5.13
C ALA A 71 2.82 -4.70 5.96
N VAL A 72 3.03 -5.86 5.31
CA VAL A 72 3.26 -7.13 6.03
C VAL A 72 4.60 -7.15 6.78
N LYS A 73 5.63 -6.45 6.29
CA LYS A 73 6.92 -6.30 7.01
C LYS A 73 6.78 -5.43 8.26
N ARG A 74 5.96 -4.37 8.18
CA ARG A 74 5.77 -3.40 9.28
C ARG A 74 4.77 -3.88 10.33
N PHE A 75 3.76 -4.62 9.90
CA PHE A 75 2.65 -5.07 10.72
C PHE A 75 2.44 -6.59 10.61
N PRO A 76 3.48 -7.41 10.89
CA PRO A 76 3.43 -8.86 10.65
C PRO A 76 2.37 -9.59 11.48
N ASP A 77 1.93 -9.00 12.60
CA ASP A 77 0.90 -9.57 13.47
C ASP A 77 -0.52 -9.05 13.18
N ASN A 78 -0.72 -8.34 12.07
CA ASN A 78 -2.02 -7.86 11.65
C ASN A 78 -2.58 -8.76 10.53
N TYR A 79 -3.71 -9.41 10.77
CA TYR A 79 -4.33 -10.31 9.80
C TYR A 79 -4.69 -9.59 8.48
N SER A 80 -5.20 -8.37 8.58
CA SER A 80 -5.71 -7.63 7.43
C SER A 80 -4.63 -7.25 6.43
N VAL A 81 -3.38 -7.02 6.85
CA VAL A 81 -2.28 -6.75 5.91
C VAL A 81 -1.92 -8.00 5.09
N TRP A 82 -2.01 -9.19 5.68
CA TRP A 82 -1.79 -10.45 4.97
C TRP A 82 -2.96 -10.77 4.04
N ALA A 83 -4.20 -10.58 4.49
CA ALA A 83 -5.38 -10.72 3.63
C ALA A 83 -5.31 -9.77 2.42
N THR A 84 -4.80 -8.56 2.64
CA THR A 84 -4.56 -7.59 1.57
C THR A 84 -3.52 -8.11 0.58
N LEU A 85 -2.39 -8.65 1.05
CA LEU A 85 -1.36 -9.27 0.18
C LEU A 85 -1.93 -10.46 -0.64
N ASP A 86 -2.72 -11.34 -0.02
CA ASP A 86 -3.33 -12.50 -0.69
C ASP A 86 -4.28 -12.08 -1.84
N SER A 87 -4.99 -10.96 -1.63
CA SER A 87 -5.92 -10.38 -2.63
C SER A 87 -5.24 -9.63 -3.78
N MET A 88 -3.93 -9.36 -3.71
CA MET A 88 -3.23 -8.65 -4.78
C MET A 88 -3.23 -9.45 -6.09
N LYS A 89 -3.53 -8.78 -7.21
CA LYS A 89 -3.60 -9.43 -8.53
C LYS A 89 -2.22 -9.86 -9.04
N ASN A 90 -1.20 -9.06 -8.75
CA ASN A 90 0.17 -9.28 -9.20
C ASN A 90 1.04 -10.02 -8.16
N ALA A 91 0.46 -10.48 -7.05
CA ALA A 91 1.20 -11.30 -6.08
C ALA A 91 1.51 -12.69 -6.66
N THR A 92 2.73 -13.16 -6.46
CA THR A 92 3.14 -14.50 -6.90
C THR A 92 2.47 -15.60 -6.07
N SER A 93 2.46 -16.82 -6.59
CA SER A 93 1.92 -17.98 -5.87
C SER A 93 2.61 -18.18 -4.51
N GLU A 94 3.93 -17.92 -4.43
CA GLU A 94 4.71 -18.00 -3.20
C GLU A 94 4.30 -16.91 -2.20
N GLN A 95 4.07 -15.69 -2.67
CA GLN A 95 3.62 -14.57 -1.82
C GLN A 95 2.22 -14.84 -1.25
N LYS A 96 1.32 -15.40 -2.06
CA LYS A 96 -0.03 -15.81 -1.62
C LYS A 96 0.03 -16.96 -0.63
N ALA A 97 0.84 -17.98 -0.90
CA ALA A 97 1.06 -19.09 0.02
C ALA A 97 1.63 -18.62 1.36
N GLN A 98 2.57 -17.67 1.35
CA GLN A 98 3.07 -17.04 2.57
C GLN A 98 1.98 -16.27 3.30
N ALA A 99 1.18 -15.47 2.59
CA ALA A 99 0.08 -14.72 3.19
C ALA A 99 -0.94 -15.65 3.88
N GLN A 100 -1.35 -16.73 3.21
CA GLN A 100 -2.26 -17.72 3.78
C GLN A 100 -1.68 -18.42 5.02
N LYS A 101 -0.38 -18.77 4.98
CA LYS A 101 0.32 -19.34 6.13
C LYS A 101 0.32 -18.39 7.34
N GLU A 102 0.61 -17.12 7.11
CA GLU A 102 0.64 -16.11 8.18
C GLU A 102 -0.77 -15.78 8.70
N MET A 103 -1.77 -15.73 7.81
CA MET A 103 -3.18 -15.61 8.20
C MET A 103 -3.61 -16.79 9.07
N LYS A 104 -3.16 -18.03 8.78
CA LYS A 104 -3.43 -19.21 9.61
C LYS A 104 -2.69 -19.17 10.95
N ARG A 105 -1.47 -18.61 10.99
CA ARG A 105 -0.75 -18.36 12.26
C ARG A 105 -1.53 -17.40 13.16
N LEU A 106 -2.12 -16.36 12.57
CA LEU A 106 -2.85 -15.31 13.28
C LEU A 106 -4.28 -15.73 13.65
N ASP A 107 -4.92 -16.56 12.83
CA ASP A 107 -6.25 -17.13 13.08
C ASP A 107 -6.26 -18.65 12.80
N PRO A 108 -5.76 -19.48 13.73
CA PRO A 108 -5.64 -20.93 13.52
C PRO A 108 -6.98 -21.64 13.33
N LEU A 109 -8.06 -21.07 13.85
CA LEU A 109 -9.40 -21.66 13.80
C LEU A 109 -10.17 -21.27 12.54
N ASN A 110 -9.60 -20.43 11.65
CA ASN A 110 -10.26 -20.05 10.41
C ASN A 110 -10.45 -21.26 9.48
N PRO A 111 -11.70 -21.61 9.12
CA PRO A 111 -11.98 -22.75 8.25
C PRO A 111 -11.73 -22.45 6.76
N ASN A 112 -11.59 -21.17 6.39
CA ASN A 112 -11.39 -20.76 5.00
C ASN A 112 -9.91 -20.79 4.58
N LEU A 113 -9.00 -20.97 5.54
CA LEU A 113 -7.56 -21.05 5.32
C LEU A 113 -7.14 -22.52 5.36
N LYS A 114 -6.64 -23.01 4.22
CA LYS A 114 -6.17 -24.38 4.03
C LYS A 114 -4.78 -24.60 4.61
#